data_AF-A0A0N4VZW5-F1
#
_entry.id   AF-A0A0N4VZW5-F1
#
_cell.length_a   1.000
_cell.length_b   1.000
_cell.length_c   1.000
_cell.angle_alpha   90.00
_cell.angle_beta   90.00
_cell.angle_gamma   90.00
#
_symmetry.space_group_name_H-M   'P 1'
#
loop_
_entity.id
_entity.type
_entity.pdbx_description
1 polymer ?
#
loop_
_entity_poly.entity_id
_entity_poly.type
_entity_poly.pdbx_seq_one_letter_code
_entity_poly.pdbx_strand_id
1 'polypeptide(L)'
;LSNSTSFAKHHAVVGTNTHASFHVYPQRRPIVFKREDMQLLTLMKQSIHDNLNPFLGMSFNEKDEMVLLWKFCSRGTVQDIIYNKDMVLDAKFHGAFVRDITLVS
;
A
#
# COMPACT_ATOMS: atom_id res chain seq x y z
N LEU A 1 12.98 18.39 -13.39
CA LEU A 1 11.84 18.46 -12.44
C LEU A 1 11.08 17.15 -12.59
N SER A 2 11.37 16.19 -11.72
CA SER A 2 10.86 14.82 -11.83
C SER A 2 9.33 14.82 -11.73
N ASN A 3 8.71 13.98 -12.55
CA ASN A 3 7.26 13.84 -12.70
C ASN A 3 6.66 13.04 -11.52
N SER A 4 7.06 13.37 -10.28
CA SER A 4 6.66 12.70 -9.04
C SER A 4 5.20 12.99 -8.63
N THR A 5 4.44 13.70 -9.47
CA THR A 5 3.10 14.22 -9.16
C THR A 5 1.94 13.28 -9.53
N SER A 6 2.18 12.16 -10.24
CA SER A 6 1.07 11.31 -10.69
C SER A 6 0.34 10.57 -9.56
N PHE A 7 0.98 10.37 -8.40
CA PHE A 7 0.42 9.60 -7.29
C PHE A 7 0.11 10.39 -6.02
N ALA A 8 0.50 11.67 -5.95
CA ALA A 8 0.10 12.59 -4.89
C ALA A 8 -1.41 12.94 -4.91
N LYS A 9 -2.25 12.20 -5.64
CA LYS A 9 -3.70 12.45 -5.74
C LYS A 9 -4.55 11.46 -4.95
N HIS A 10 -4.03 10.28 -4.60
CA HIS A 10 -4.82 9.22 -3.96
C HIS A 10 -4.38 8.97 -2.52
N HIS A 11 -4.36 10.04 -1.72
CA HIS A 11 -4.03 9.96 -0.31
C HIS A 11 -4.87 10.95 0.50
N ALA A 12 -5.13 10.62 1.75
CA ALA A 12 -6.01 11.36 2.65
C ALA A 12 -5.53 11.21 4.09
N VAL A 13 -5.92 12.16 4.95
CA VAL A 13 -5.77 12.01 6.40
C VAL A 13 -7.03 11.33 6.93
N VAL A 14 -6.87 10.22 7.62
CA VAL A 14 -7.93 9.42 8.24
C VAL A 14 -7.85 9.59 9.75
N GLY A 15 -8.98 9.96 10.37
CA GLY A 15 -9.02 10.28 11.79
C GLY A 15 -8.20 11.54 12.11
N THR A 16 -7.47 11.53 13.21
CA THR A 16 -6.73 12.73 13.66
C THR A 16 -5.31 12.81 13.09
N ASN A 17 -4.61 11.69 12.88
CA ASN A 17 -3.17 11.70 12.57
C ASN A 17 -2.71 10.60 11.60
N THR A 18 -3.61 9.89 10.92
CA THR A 18 -3.20 8.79 10.04
C THR A 18 -3.19 9.23 8.59
N HIS A 19 -2.01 9.37 7.98
CA HIS A 19 -1.89 9.63 6.56
C HIS A 19 -1.95 8.32 5.76
N ALA A 20 -2.97 8.18 4.92
CA ALA A 20 -3.27 6.97 4.19
C ALA A 20 -3.24 7.20 2.68
N SER A 21 -2.69 6.26 1.93
CA SER A 21 -2.96 6.09 0.50
C SER A 21 -4.18 5.20 0.33
N PHE A 22 -5.04 5.52 -0.64
CA PHE A 22 -6.26 4.77 -0.89
C PHE A 22 -6.37 4.33 -2.35
N HIS A 23 -6.99 3.17 -2.57
CA HIS A 23 -7.35 2.67 -3.90
C HIS A 23 -8.85 2.43 -3.93
N VAL A 24 -9.52 2.96 -4.96
CA VAL A 24 -10.96 2.83 -5.15
C VAL A 24 -11.22 1.90 -6.32
N TYR A 25 -12.12 0.94 -6.14
CA TYR A 25 -12.53 -0.02 -7.15
C TYR A 25 -14.06 -0.01 -7.25
N PRO A 26 -14.66 0.06 -8.46
CA PRO A 26 -16.10 0.02 -8.62
C PRO A 26 -16.66 -1.33 -8.16
N GLN A 27 -17.67 -1.30 -7.30
CA GLN A 27 -18.35 -2.46 -6.75
C GLN A 27 -19.71 -2.66 -7.45
N ARG A 28 -19.76 -3.57 -8.42
CA ARG A 28 -20.99 -3.84 -9.20
C ARG A 28 -21.99 -4.74 -8.48
N ARG A 29 -21.53 -5.51 -7.49
CA ARG A 29 -22.33 -6.46 -6.71
C ARG A 29 -21.81 -6.50 -5.28
N PRO A 30 -22.64 -6.82 -4.28
CA PRO A 30 -22.18 -7.04 -2.92
C PRO A 30 -21.06 -8.07 -2.87
N ILE A 31 -19.98 -7.74 -2.17
CA ILE A 31 -18.83 -8.61 -1.94
C ILE A 31 -19.13 -9.44 -0.69
N VAL A 32 -18.98 -10.76 -0.79
CA VAL A 32 -19.08 -11.68 0.35
C VAL A 32 -17.74 -12.38 0.51
N PHE A 33 -17.03 -12.05 1.57
CA PHE A 33 -15.80 -12.74 1.94
C PHE A 33 -16.12 -14.03 2.68
N LYS A 34 -15.42 -15.11 2.35
CA LYS A 34 -15.48 -16.33 3.14
C LYS A 34 -14.69 -16.16 4.44
N ARG A 35 -14.87 -17.09 5.37
CA ARG A 35 -14.18 -17.05 6.67
C ARG A 35 -12.66 -17.00 6.49
N GLU A 36 -12.14 -17.76 5.54
CA GLU A 36 -10.71 -17.86 5.25
C GLU A 36 -10.16 -16.52 4.74
N ASP A 37 -10.91 -15.85 3.87
CA ASP A 37 -10.54 -14.51 3.37
C ASP A 37 -10.51 -13.50 4.52
N MET A 38 -11.53 -13.50 5.38
CA MET A 38 -11.60 -12.61 6.54
C MET A 38 -10.45 -12.85 7.54
N GLN A 39 -10.04 -14.10 7.72
CA GLN A 39 -8.86 -14.44 8.52
C GLN A 39 -7.59 -13.88 7.87
N LEU A 40 -7.41 -14.03 6.56
CA LEU A 40 -6.25 -13.48 5.85
C LEU A 40 -6.19 -11.95 5.92
N LEU A 41 -7.32 -11.26 5.75
CA LEU A 41 -7.42 -9.81 5.88
C LEU A 41 -7.10 -9.34 7.31
N THR A 42 -7.50 -10.11 8.31
CA THR A 42 -7.20 -9.84 9.72
C THR A 42 -5.71 -10.01 10.01
N LEU A 43 -5.11 -11.10 9.52
CA LEU A 43 -3.66 -11.33 9.62
C LEU A 43 -2.89 -10.20 8.96
N MET A 44 -3.26 -9.81 7.73
CA MET A 44 -2.64 -8.69 7.02
C MET A 44 -2.74 -7.36 7.78
N LYS A 45 -3.86 -7.10 8.47
CA LYS A 45 -4.00 -5.91 9.33
C LYS A 45 -3.12 -5.98 10.59
N GLN A 46 -2.84 -7.18 11.10
CA GLN A 46 -2.01 -7.41 12.27
C GLN A 46 -0.51 -7.49 11.95
N SER A 47 -0.16 -7.79 10.68
CA SER A 47 1.21 -7.83 10.19
C SER A 47 1.82 -6.43 10.13
N ILE A 48 2.43 -6.01 11.23
CA ILE A 48 3.17 -4.75 11.35
C ILE A 48 4.66 -5.08 11.46
N HIS A 49 5.43 -4.65 10.45
CA HIS A 49 6.87 -4.86 10.37
C HIS A 49 7.53 -3.64 9.73
N ASP A 50 8.78 -3.35 10.07
CA ASP A 50 9.50 -2.17 9.57
C ASP A 50 9.65 -2.18 8.04
N ASN A 51 9.72 -3.37 7.45
CA ASN A 51 9.87 -3.58 6.00
C ASN A 51 8.54 -3.87 5.28
N LEU A 52 7.40 -3.81 5.98
CA LEU A 52 6.07 -3.98 5.39
C LEU A 52 5.31 -2.66 5.41
N ASN A 53 4.65 -2.33 4.30
CA ASN A 53 3.71 -1.21 4.31
C ASN A 53 2.42 -1.62 5.07
N PRO A 54 2.06 -0.94 6.17
CA PRO A 54 0.89 -1.34 6.96
C PRO A 54 -0.43 -1.25 6.18
N PHE A 55 -1.20 -2.34 6.21
CA PHE A 55 -2.58 -2.36 5.77
C PHE A 55 -3.47 -1.73 6.85
N LEU A 56 -4.17 -0.65 6.52
CA LEU A 56 -5.02 0.05 7.48
C LEU A 56 -6.44 -0.54 7.53
N GLY A 57 -6.90 -1.04 6.39
CA GLY A 57 -8.21 -1.67 6.26
C GLY A 57 -8.83 -1.48 4.89
N MET A 58 -10.08 -1.88 4.78
CA MET A 58 -10.90 -1.65 3.59
C MET A 58 -12.34 -1.35 3.99
N SER A 59 -13.04 -0.64 3.11
CA SER A 59 -14.48 -0.44 3.14
C SER A 59 -15.08 -1.05 1.87
N PHE A 60 -16.17 -1.80 2.02
CA PHE A 60 -16.88 -2.45 0.93
C PHE A 60 -18.35 -2.60 1.35
N ASN A 61 -19.26 -2.76 0.39
CA ASN A 61 -20.71 -2.88 0.61
C ASN A 61 -21.42 -1.67 1.24
N GLU A 62 -20.73 -0.57 1.53
CA GLU A 62 -21.36 0.68 2.00
C GLU A 62 -21.92 1.53 0.86
N LYS A 63 -21.32 1.42 -0.33
CA LYS A 63 -21.64 2.16 -1.57
C LYS A 63 -21.33 1.30 -2.80
N ASP A 64 -21.39 1.89 -3.99
CA ASP A 64 -21.01 1.28 -5.27
C ASP A 64 -19.49 1.18 -5.48
N GLU A 65 -18.70 1.28 -4.41
CA GLU A 65 -17.24 1.29 -4.43
C GLU A 65 -16.67 0.47 -3.28
N MET A 66 -15.55 -0.22 -3.55
CA MET A 66 -14.65 -0.79 -2.56
C MET A 66 -13.43 0.12 -2.44
N VAL A 67 -13.06 0.47 -1.21
CA VAL A 67 -11.90 1.32 -0.92
C VAL A 67 -10.90 0.53 -0.08
N LEU A 68 -9.66 0.37 -0.55
CA LEU A 68 -8.54 -0.15 0.23
C LEU A 68 -7.68 0.99 0.76
N LEU A 69 -7.22 0.85 2.01
CA LEU A 69 -6.44 1.85 2.72
C LEU A 69 -5.10 1.24 3.17
N TRP A 70 -4.02 1.93 2.83
CA TRP A 70 -2.66 1.61 3.21
C TRP A 70 -2.01 2.82 3.86
N LYS A 71 -1.01 2.64 4.71
CA LYS A 71 -0.22 3.78 5.19
C LYS A 71 0.42 4.47 3.98
N PHE A 72 0.37 5.80 3.97
CA PHE A 72 0.95 6.58 2.89
C PHE A 72 2.47 6.45 2.89
N CYS A 73 3.04 6.11 1.73
CA CYS A 73 4.47 6.08 1.48
C CYS A 73 4.84 7.19 0.48
N SER A 74 5.54 8.22 0.96
CA SER A 74 5.94 9.37 0.13
C SER A 74 6.89 9.03 -1.02
N ARG A 75 7.60 7.90 -0.92
CA ARG A 75 8.55 7.40 -1.92
C ARG A 75 7.90 6.58 -3.04
N GLY A 76 6.59 6.32 -2.95
CA GLY A 76 5.89 5.46 -3.90
C GLY A 76 6.10 3.97 -3.63
N THR A 77 5.70 3.15 -4.61
CA THR A 77 5.78 1.70 -4.58
C THR A 77 7.18 1.20 -4.96
N VAL A 78 7.45 -0.08 -4.71
CA VAL A 78 8.68 -0.75 -5.18
C VAL A 78 8.81 -0.66 -6.70
N GLN A 79 7.69 -0.79 -7.43
CA GLN A 79 7.66 -0.63 -8.88
C GLN A 79 8.15 0.77 -9.29
N ASP A 80 7.69 1.81 -8.60
CA ASP A 80 8.09 3.19 -8.90
C ASP A 80 9.60 3.38 -8.70
N ILE A 81 10.15 2.80 -7.64
CA ILE A 81 11.60 2.88 -7.35
C ILE A 81 12.41 2.15 -8.43
N ILE A 82 11.99 0.95 -8.84
CA ILE A 82 12.74 0.11 -9.78
C ILE A 82 12.70 0.67 -11.21
N TYR A 83 11.56 1.19 -11.66
CA TYR A 83 11.38 1.65 -13.04
C TYR A 83 11.65 3.15 -13.23
N ASN A 84 11.98 3.88 -12.17
CA ASN A 84 12.37 5.27 -12.26
C ASN A 84 13.79 5.41 -12.84
N LYS A 85 13.87 5.75 -14.14
CA LYS A 85 15.13 5.96 -14.86
C LYS A 85 15.96 7.15 -14.34
N ASP A 86 15.34 8.06 -13.60
CA ASP A 86 16.01 9.22 -13.01
C ASP A 86 16.64 8.87 -11.64
N MET A 87 16.31 7.70 -11.06
CA MET A 87 16.94 7.23 -9.83
C MET A 87 18.19 6.39 -10.14
N VAL A 88 19.33 6.86 -9.65
CA VAL A 88 20.56 6.06 -9.63
C VAL A 88 20.58 5.22 -8.36
N LEU A 89 20.41 3.91 -8.52
CA LEU A 89 20.52 2.93 -7.44
C LEU A 89 21.91 2.29 -7.53
N ASP A 90 22.75 2.53 -6.52
CA ASP A 90 24.08 1.92 -6.49
C ASP A 90 24.03 0.48 -5.97
N ALA A 91 25.13 -0.27 -6.12
CA ALA A 91 25.19 -1.68 -5.72
C ALA A 91 24.92 -1.89 -4.22
N LYS A 92 25.27 -0.93 -3.37
CA LYS A 92 25.02 -1.01 -1.92
C LYS A 92 23.54 -0.85 -1.62
N PHE A 93 22.87 0.09 -2.29
CA PHE A 93 21.44 0.28 -2.21
C PHE A 93 20.69 -0.97 -2.67
N HIS A 94 21.08 -1.55 -3.81
CA HIS A 94 20.49 -2.81 -4.28
C HIS A 94 20.62 -3.94 -3.24
N GLY A 95 21.80 -4.10 -2.65
CA GLY A 95 22.03 -5.11 -1.61
C GLY A 95 21.18 -4.90 -0.37
N ALA A 96 21.10 -3.66 0.14
CA ALA A 96 20.24 -3.32 1.28
C ALA A 96 18.76 -3.54 0.96
N PHE A 97 18.31 -3.13 -0.23
CA PHE A 97 16.94 -3.26 -0.67
C PHE A 97 16.49 -4.72 -0.76
N VAL A 98 17.31 -5.58 -1.37
CA VAL A 98 17.03 -7.03 -1.44
C VAL A 98 16.99 -7.63 -0.04
N ARG A 99 17.96 -7.30 0.81
CA ARG A 99 17.99 -7.77 2.20
C ARG A 99 16.69 -7.42 2.92
N ASP A 100 16.27 -6.16 2.88
CA ASP A 100 15.11 -5.68 3.63
C ASP A 100 13.80 -6.35 3.14
N ILE A 101 13.69 -6.66 1.84
CA ILE A 101 12.59 -7.46 1.27
C ILE A 101 12.62 -8.90 1.80
N THR A 102 13.80 -9.54 1.82
CA THR A 102 13.92 -10.94 2.27
C THR A 102 13.78 -11.13 3.79
N LEU A 103 14.07 -10.09 4.57
CA LEU A 103 13.93 -10.07 6.03
C LEU A 103 12.47 -9.98 6.52
N VAL A 104 11.49 -9.96 5.60
CA VAL A 104 10.06 -10.05 5.92
C VAL A 104 9.63 -11.49 6.29
N SER A 105 10.54 -12.47 6.17
CA SER A 105 10.31 -13.89 6.48
C SER A 105 10.41 -14.20 7.97
#